data_AF-A0A522V824-F1
#
_entry.id   AF-A0A522V824-F1
#
_cell.length_a   1.000
_cell.length_b   1.000
_cell.length_c   1.000
_cell.angle_alpha   90.00
_cell.angle_beta   90.00
_cell.angle_gamma   90.00
#
_symmetry.space_group_name_H-M   'P 1'
#
loop_
_entity.id
_entity.type
_entity.pdbx_description
1 polymer ?
#
loop_
_entity_poly.entity_id
_entity_poly.type
_entity_poly.pdbx_seq_one_letter_code
_entity_poly.pdbx_strand_id
1 'polypeptide(L)'
;MNTIDAATTVTVDAAMASTITGTVANVKTAIAAAGITTATDYAVTLSDAGVSVADANTVDADTTGVITATITSGTAAALAALTGTGNAYTTTVTAGSAAAADLNTIDAATTVNVDAALASTITGTVANVKTAIAAAGITTATDYAVTLSDAGVSVADANTVDADTTGVITATITSGTAAALAALTGTGNAYTTTLSAGSAAATDLTSIDAKTTVAVGASAATTLTGTAAEIQAAYTANTAGTITGLGDEIATASDSGSVAATVLTDLDAVTTGAVGFASVTTLTGTAAQIQAAYTANTAGTITGLGNEIVTLSGTTSATDMGTVANLSTGAVSATALALANGTINNLAAGDTFGTGLTFTTHTSAVLANDANLQWNLTGTMLTIETVADSSTNIMIMLTGMASVSEAGGVFTITG
;
A
#
# COMPACT_ATOMS: atom_id res chain seq x y z
N MET A 1 -32.86 -56.80 -21.78
CA MET A 1 -33.13 -56.60 -23.22
C MET A 1 -32.12 -57.36 -24.07
N ASN A 2 -30.80 -57.18 -23.89
CA ASN A 2 -29.76 -57.91 -24.64
C ASN A 2 -29.94 -59.44 -24.72
N THR A 3 -30.26 -60.10 -23.60
CA THR A 3 -30.50 -61.56 -23.60
C THR A 3 -31.74 -61.95 -24.40
N ILE A 4 -32.78 -61.12 -24.38
CA ILE A 4 -34.01 -61.36 -25.14
C ILE A 4 -33.69 -61.16 -26.62
N ASP A 5 -33.04 -60.05 -26.97
CA ASP A 5 -32.61 -59.73 -28.33
C ASP A 5 -31.77 -60.85 -28.95
N ALA A 6 -30.77 -61.35 -28.22
CA ALA A 6 -29.95 -62.48 -28.66
C ALA A 6 -30.73 -63.81 -28.81
N ALA A 7 -31.87 -63.96 -28.13
CA ALA A 7 -32.69 -65.17 -28.17
C ALA A 7 -33.86 -65.08 -29.15
N THR A 8 -34.13 -63.92 -29.73
CA THR A 8 -35.29 -63.68 -30.62
C THR A 8 -34.86 -63.21 -32.00
N THR A 9 -35.66 -63.54 -33.02
CA THR A 9 -35.50 -62.99 -34.38
C THR A 9 -36.44 -61.81 -34.64
N VAL A 10 -37.33 -61.50 -33.69
CA VAL A 10 -38.23 -60.34 -33.72
C VAL A 10 -37.60 -59.20 -32.93
N THR A 11 -37.96 -57.97 -33.28
CA THR A 11 -37.47 -56.78 -32.56
C THR A 11 -38.00 -56.77 -31.12
N VAL A 12 -37.11 -56.51 -30.16
CA VAL A 12 -37.43 -56.22 -28.76
C VAL A 12 -37.90 -54.77 -28.65
N ASP A 13 -39.20 -54.58 -28.44
CA ASP A 13 -39.77 -53.26 -28.26
C ASP A 13 -39.60 -52.76 -26.81
N ALA A 14 -38.74 -51.76 -26.65
CA ALA A 14 -38.54 -51.02 -25.41
C ALA A 14 -38.82 -49.52 -25.58
N ALA A 15 -39.65 -49.13 -26.55
CA ALA A 15 -40.01 -47.73 -26.78
C ALA A 15 -40.75 -47.09 -25.59
N MET A 16 -41.35 -47.89 -24.70
CA MET A 16 -41.99 -47.41 -23.47
C MET A 16 -41.07 -47.44 -22.23
N ALA A 17 -39.84 -47.93 -22.35
CA ALA A 17 -38.89 -47.90 -21.24
C ALA A 17 -38.41 -46.46 -21.02
N SER A 18 -38.85 -45.83 -19.94
CA SER A 18 -38.41 -44.48 -19.57
C SER A 18 -36.96 -44.45 -19.08
N THR A 19 -36.40 -45.61 -18.71
CA THR A 19 -35.04 -45.71 -18.18
C THR A 19 -34.39 -47.04 -18.56
N ILE A 20 -33.17 -46.98 -19.06
CA ILE A 20 -32.30 -48.15 -19.28
C ILE A 20 -31.23 -48.17 -18.19
N THR A 21 -31.02 -49.33 -17.57
CA THR A 21 -30.05 -49.48 -16.48
C THR A 21 -29.11 -50.65 -16.74
N GLY A 22 -27.85 -50.54 -16.30
CA GLY A 22 -26.87 -51.61 -16.39
C GLY A 22 -25.43 -51.09 -16.43
N THR A 23 -24.48 -52.00 -16.66
CA THR A 23 -23.09 -51.61 -16.88
C THR A 23 -22.94 -50.92 -18.24
N VAL A 24 -21.91 -50.09 -18.42
CA VAL A 24 -21.52 -49.43 -19.67
C VAL A 24 -21.49 -50.42 -20.82
N ALA A 25 -20.85 -51.58 -20.63
CA ALA A 25 -20.76 -52.61 -21.66
C ALA A 25 -22.15 -53.15 -22.06
N ASN A 26 -23.03 -53.38 -21.09
CA ASN A 26 -24.38 -53.88 -21.35
C ASN A 26 -25.27 -52.81 -21.99
N VAL A 27 -25.20 -51.56 -21.54
CA VAL A 27 -25.96 -50.44 -22.11
C VAL A 27 -25.50 -50.18 -23.54
N LYS A 28 -24.19 -50.11 -23.81
CA LYS A 28 -23.66 -49.96 -25.17
C LYS A 28 -24.10 -51.10 -26.10
N THR A 29 -24.12 -52.33 -25.60
CA THR A 29 -24.63 -53.47 -26.36
C THR A 29 -26.12 -53.29 -26.68
N ALA A 30 -26.90 -52.77 -25.74
CA ALA A 30 -28.34 -52.56 -25.92
C ALA A 30 -28.64 -51.49 -26.97
N ILE A 31 -27.97 -50.34 -26.89
CA ILE A 31 -28.21 -49.19 -27.78
C ILE A 31 -27.66 -49.43 -29.19
N ALA A 32 -26.60 -50.23 -29.34
CA ALA A 32 -26.05 -50.59 -30.65
C ALA A 32 -26.82 -51.73 -31.34
N ALA A 33 -27.72 -52.42 -30.63
CA ALA A 33 -28.44 -53.57 -31.16
C ALA A 33 -29.57 -53.15 -32.10
N ALA A 34 -29.46 -53.50 -33.38
CA ALA A 34 -30.51 -53.24 -34.37
C ALA A 34 -31.84 -53.97 -34.08
N GLY A 35 -31.81 -55.02 -33.25
CA GLY A 35 -33.00 -55.75 -32.82
C GLY A 35 -33.71 -55.14 -31.61
N ILE A 36 -33.18 -54.05 -31.03
CA ILE A 36 -33.81 -53.34 -29.91
C ILE A 36 -34.32 -51.98 -30.39
N THR A 37 -35.58 -51.66 -30.13
CA THR A 37 -36.12 -50.31 -30.34
C THR A 37 -36.27 -49.59 -29.01
N THR A 38 -35.72 -48.38 -28.92
CA THR A 38 -35.80 -47.51 -27.74
C THR A 38 -36.59 -46.24 -28.05
N ALA A 39 -36.98 -45.50 -27.01
CA ALA A 39 -37.33 -44.09 -27.18
C ALA A 39 -36.09 -43.29 -27.61
N THR A 40 -36.24 -42.01 -27.94
CA THR A 40 -35.10 -41.10 -28.20
C THR A 40 -34.65 -40.35 -26.95
N ASP A 41 -35.47 -40.33 -25.90
CA ASP A 41 -35.33 -39.52 -24.69
C ASP A 41 -35.31 -40.37 -23.40
N TYR A 42 -34.98 -41.65 -23.50
CA TYR A 42 -34.90 -42.54 -22.34
C TYR A 42 -33.76 -42.12 -21.42
N ALA A 43 -34.00 -42.09 -20.11
CA ALA A 43 -32.93 -41.89 -19.15
C ALA A 43 -32.00 -43.11 -19.10
N VAL A 44 -30.75 -42.91 -18.68
CA VAL A 44 -29.80 -44.01 -18.46
C VAL A 44 -29.25 -43.98 -17.05
N THR A 45 -29.10 -45.14 -16.42
CA THR A 45 -28.33 -45.30 -15.18
C THR A 45 -27.22 -46.31 -15.39
N LEU A 46 -25.97 -45.84 -15.36
CA LEU A 46 -24.77 -46.66 -15.48
C LEU A 46 -24.35 -47.15 -14.09
N SER A 47 -24.21 -48.47 -13.93
CA SER A 47 -23.91 -49.10 -12.63
C SER A 47 -22.42 -49.29 -12.34
N ASP A 48 -21.54 -48.93 -13.27
CA ASP A 48 -20.09 -49.03 -13.08
C ASP A 48 -19.62 -48.02 -12.04
N ALA A 49 -18.65 -48.44 -11.20
CA ALA A 49 -18.04 -47.55 -10.21
C ALA A 49 -17.21 -46.42 -10.83
N GLY A 50 -16.80 -46.58 -12.10
CA GLY A 50 -16.09 -45.57 -12.87
C GLY A 50 -16.38 -45.74 -14.35
N VAL A 51 -17.02 -44.74 -14.93
CA VAL A 51 -17.30 -44.64 -16.37
C VAL A 51 -16.27 -43.71 -16.98
N SER A 52 -15.66 -44.08 -18.10
CA SER A 52 -14.76 -43.15 -18.80
C SER A 52 -15.55 -42.05 -19.50
N VAL A 53 -14.95 -40.88 -19.71
CA VAL A 53 -15.61 -39.77 -20.44
C VAL A 53 -16.05 -40.20 -21.84
N ALA A 54 -15.22 -40.98 -22.54
CA ALA A 54 -15.56 -41.51 -23.86
C ALA A 54 -16.79 -42.45 -23.83
N ASP A 55 -16.90 -43.27 -22.78
CA ASP A 55 -18.05 -44.16 -22.61
C ASP A 55 -19.32 -43.39 -22.30
N ALA A 56 -19.25 -42.38 -21.42
CA ALA A 56 -20.38 -41.50 -21.10
C ALA A 56 -20.86 -40.77 -22.36
N ASN A 57 -19.94 -40.18 -23.14
CA ASN A 57 -20.27 -39.47 -24.38
C ASN A 57 -20.86 -40.41 -25.45
N THR A 58 -20.45 -41.68 -25.49
CA THR A 58 -21.05 -42.67 -26.39
C THR A 58 -22.53 -42.89 -26.06
N VAL A 59 -22.88 -42.92 -24.77
CA VAL A 59 -24.26 -43.08 -24.31
C VAL A 59 -25.06 -41.79 -24.51
N ASP A 60 -24.45 -40.63 -24.23
CA ASP A 60 -25.03 -39.29 -24.44
C ASP A 60 -25.39 -39.01 -25.91
N ALA A 61 -24.60 -39.53 -26.84
CA ALA A 61 -24.91 -39.40 -28.26
C ALA A 61 -26.17 -40.17 -28.70
N ASP A 62 -26.64 -41.16 -27.92
CA ASP A 62 -27.76 -42.03 -28.28
C ASP A 62 -29.09 -41.60 -27.67
N THR A 63 -29.07 -40.81 -26.60
CA THR A 63 -30.30 -40.38 -25.90
C THR A 63 -30.29 -38.90 -25.56
N THR A 64 -31.46 -38.27 -25.59
CA THR A 64 -31.68 -36.94 -25.02
C THR A 64 -32.15 -36.98 -23.56
N GLY A 65 -32.33 -38.17 -22.99
CA GLY A 65 -32.70 -38.37 -21.60
C GLY A 65 -31.51 -38.22 -20.65
N VAL A 66 -31.77 -37.93 -19.38
CA VAL A 66 -30.73 -37.71 -18.36
C VAL A 66 -29.92 -39.00 -18.13
N ILE A 67 -28.60 -38.89 -18.17
CA ILE A 67 -27.68 -39.98 -17.84
C ILE A 67 -27.18 -39.81 -16.41
N THR A 68 -27.38 -40.83 -15.57
CA THR A 68 -26.82 -40.93 -14.23
C THR A 68 -25.60 -41.86 -14.25
N ALA A 69 -24.43 -41.34 -13.89
CA ALA A 69 -23.19 -42.12 -13.90
C ALA A 69 -22.15 -41.58 -12.91
N THR A 70 -21.31 -42.46 -12.37
CA THR A 70 -20.07 -42.07 -11.68
C THR A 70 -18.93 -42.04 -12.69
N ILE A 71 -18.42 -40.86 -13.00
CA ILE A 71 -17.32 -40.68 -13.94
C ILE A 71 -16.00 -40.95 -13.23
N THR A 72 -15.09 -41.63 -13.92
CA THR A 72 -13.74 -41.88 -13.42
C THR A 72 -13.06 -40.54 -13.14
N SER A 73 -12.47 -40.39 -11.94
CA SER A 73 -11.77 -39.16 -11.59
C SER A 73 -10.65 -38.83 -12.58
N GLY A 74 -10.46 -37.54 -12.83
CA GLY A 74 -9.48 -37.09 -13.81
C GLY A 74 -9.16 -35.60 -13.67
N THR A 75 -8.25 -35.12 -14.50
CA THR A 75 -7.96 -33.68 -14.58
C THR A 75 -9.18 -32.91 -15.07
N ALA A 76 -9.30 -31.63 -14.72
CA ALA A 76 -10.41 -30.79 -15.19
C ALA A 76 -10.53 -30.81 -16.73
N ALA A 77 -9.43 -30.70 -17.46
CA ALA A 77 -9.42 -30.78 -18.92
C ALA A 77 -9.95 -32.12 -19.48
N ALA A 78 -9.61 -33.25 -18.83
CA ALA A 78 -10.09 -34.55 -19.25
C ALA A 78 -11.60 -34.70 -19.02
N LEU A 79 -12.11 -34.21 -17.88
CA LEU A 79 -13.52 -34.25 -17.54
C LEU A 79 -14.35 -33.25 -18.36
N ALA A 80 -13.79 -32.10 -18.73
CA ALA A 80 -14.44 -31.10 -19.58
C ALA A 80 -14.71 -31.61 -21.01
N ALA A 81 -14.18 -32.77 -21.39
CA ALA A 81 -14.53 -33.45 -22.63
C ALA A 81 -15.90 -34.18 -22.56
N LEU A 82 -16.59 -34.17 -21.42
CA LEU A 82 -17.97 -34.65 -21.32
C LEU A 82 -18.87 -33.87 -22.28
N THR A 83 -19.74 -34.59 -22.97
CA THR A 83 -20.77 -34.00 -23.85
C THR A 83 -22.12 -33.95 -23.14
N GLY A 84 -23.07 -33.29 -23.79
CA GLY A 84 -24.42 -33.11 -23.26
C GLY A 84 -24.49 -32.03 -22.19
N THR A 85 -25.71 -31.78 -21.73
CA THR A 85 -25.99 -30.80 -20.66
C THR A 85 -27.06 -31.36 -19.75
N GLY A 86 -26.96 -31.12 -18.45
CA GLY A 86 -27.99 -31.53 -17.49
C GLY A 86 -28.00 -33.02 -17.16
N ASN A 87 -26.92 -33.76 -17.48
CA ASN A 87 -26.75 -35.13 -17.03
C ASN A 87 -26.52 -35.18 -15.50
N ALA A 88 -26.63 -36.33 -14.86
CA ALA A 88 -26.38 -36.51 -13.42
C ALA A 88 -25.05 -37.25 -13.22
N TYR A 89 -23.95 -36.58 -13.54
CA TYR A 89 -22.60 -37.13 -13.45
C TYR A 89 -21.94 -36.79 -12.11
N THR A 90 -21.64 -37.80 -11.30
CA THR A 90 -20.72 -37.63 -10.17
C THR A 90 -19.31 -37.49 -10.72
N THR A 91 -18.68 -36.34 -10.52
CA THR A 91 -17.33 -36.03 -11.03
C THR A 91 -16.41 -35.59 -9.89
N THR A 92 -15.15 -36.03 -9.94
CA THR A 92 -14.10 -35.61 -9.02
C THR A 92 -12.86 -35.22 -9.80
N VAL A 93 -12.44 -33.96 -9.65
CA VAL A 93 -11.22 -33.42 -10.25
C VAL A 93 -10.02 -33.88 -9.42
N THR A 94 -9.01 -34.44 -10.09
CA THR A 94 -7.77 -34.86 -9.44
C THR A 94 -6.94 -33.67 -8.98
N ALA A 95 -6.08 -33.90 -7.98
CA ALA A 95 -5.23 -32.84 -7.43
C ALA A 95 -4.34 -32.13 -8.47
N GLY A 96 -4.06 -30.85 -8.21
CA GLY A 96 -3.19 -30.01 -9.04
C GLY A 96 -3.91 -28.76 -9.55
N SER A 97 -3.56 -28.34 -10.77
CA SER A 97 -4.14 -27.16 -11.41
C SER A 97 -5.39 -27.52 -12.22
N ALA A 98 -6.46 -26.74 -12.07
CA ALA A 98 -7.68 -26.83 -12.86
C ALA A 98 -7.96 -25.49 -13.55
N ALA A 99 -8.29 -25.53 -14.85
CA ALA A 99 -8.73 -24.32 -15.54
C ALA A 99 -10.18 -24.02 -15.17
N ALA A 100 -10.48 -22.76 -14.84
CA ALA A 100 -11.86 -22.35 -14.51
C ALA A 100 -12.84 -22.60 -15.66
N ALA A 101 -12.38 -22.45 -16.92
CA ALA A 101 -13.18 -22.75 -18.10
C ALA A 101 -13.58 -24.24 -18.19
N ASP A 102 -12.66 -25.13 -17.83
CA ASP A 102 -12.93 -26.57 -17.79
C ASP A 102 -13.93 -26.90 -16.69
N LEU A 103 -13.76 -26.32 -15.50
CA LEU A 103 -14.72 -26.49 -14.39
C LEU A 103 -16.13 -26.01 -14.78
N ASN A 104 -16.24 -24.84 -15.43
CA ASN A 104 -17.52 -24.33 -15.94
C ASN A 104 -18.15 -25.27 -16.98
N THR A 105 -17.33 -25.91 -17.82
CA THR A 105 -17.80 -26.87 -18.82
C THR A 105 -18.33 -28.15 -18.17
N ILE A 106 -17.63 -28.66 -17.16
CA ILE A 106 -18.09 -29.82 -16.39
C ILE A 106 -19.40 -29.48 -15.66
N ASP A 107 -19.46 -28.33 -14.99
CA ASP A 107 -20.66 -27.85 -14.29
C ASP A 107 -21.88 -27.73 -15.22
N ALA A 108 -21.69 -27.31 -16.48
CA ALA A 108 -22.77 -27.31 -17.46
C ALA A 108 -23.20 -28.73 -17.91
N ALA A 109 -22.25 -29.67 -17.94
CA ALA A 109 -22.52 -31.06 -18.32
C ALA A 109 -23.27 -31.84 -17.22
N THR A 110 -23.15 -31.44 -15.95
CA THR A 110 -23.72 -32.17 -14.82
C THR A 110 -24.67 -31.36 -13.93
N THR A 111 -25.64 -32.02 -13.34
CA THR A 111 -26.55 -31.49 -12.30
C THR A 111 -26.08 -31.86 -10.89
N VAL A 112 -25.10 -32.75 -10.77
CA VAL A 112 -24.45 -33.10 -9.51
C VAL A 112 -23.23 -32.20 -9.35
N ASN A 113 -22.97 -31.71 -8.15
CA ASN A 113 -21.82 -30.85 -7.89
C ASN A 113 -20.50 -31.47 -8.37
N VAL A 114 -19.69 -30.66 -9.05
CA VAL A 114 -18.32 -30.95 -9.44
C VAL A 114 -17.44 -30.85 -8.19
N ASP A 115 -16.86 -31.98 -7.77
CA ASP A 115 -15.89 -31.99 -6.67
C ASP A 115 -14.51 -31.59 -7.19
N ALA A 116 -14.15 -30.32 -6.98
CA ALA A 116 -12.85 -29.73 -7.29
C ALA A 116 -12.02 -29.44 -6.03
N ALA A 117 -12.35 -30.04 -4.88
CA ALA A 117 -11.70 -29.73 -3.60
C ALA A 117 -10.20 -30.11 -3.55
N LEU A 118 -9.75 -31.01 -4.44
CA LEU A 118 -8.35 -31.38 -4.56
C LEU A 118 -7.55 -30.45 -5.48
N ALA A 119 -8.20 -29.60 -6.27
CA ALA A 119 -7.52 -28.63 -7.11
C ALA A 119 -6.86 -27.56 -6.22
N SER A 120 -5.52 -27.60 -6.13
CA SER A 120 -4.75 -26.65 -5.34
C SER A 120 -4.61 -25.29 -6.02
N THR A 121 -4.91 -25.20 -7.32
CA THR A 121 -4.83 -23.96 -8.09
C THR A 121 -5.92 -23.90 -9.14
N ILE A 122 -6.64 -22.78 -9.19
CA ILE A 122 -7.57 -22.45 -10.27
C ILE A 122 -6.94 -21.42 -11.19
N THR A 123 -6.94 -21.69 -12.50
CA THR A 123 -6.30 -20.82 -13.50
C THR A 123 -7.30 -20.36 -14.55
N GLY A 124 -7.14 -19.15 -15.09
CA GLY A 124 -7.90 -18.72 -16.25
C GLY A 124 -8.12 -17.22 -16.30
N THR A 125 -9.01 -16.79 -17.19
CA THR A 125 -9.43 -15.39 -17.24
C THR A 125 -10.30 -15.03 -16.04
N VAL A 126 -10.30 -13.75 -15.65
CA VAL A 126 -11.17 -13.16 -14.62
C VAL A 126 -12.63 -13.53 -14.86
N ALA A 127 -13.08 -13.49 -16.10
CA ALA A 127 -14.45 -13.87 -16.45
C ALA A 127 -14.75 -15.33 -16.10
N ASN A 128 -13.89 -16.27 -16.52
CA ASN A 128 -14.09 -17.69 -16.27
C ASN A 128 -13.95 -18.03 -14.79
N VAL A 129 -12.99 -17.44 -14.09
CA VAL A 129 -12.80 -17.63 -12.64
C VAL A 129 -14.00 -17.12 -11.88
N LYS A 130 -14.50 -15.91 -12.18
CA LYS A 130 -15.72 -15.39 -11.52
C LYS A 130 -16.94 -16.27 -11.76
N THR A 131 -17.10 -16.84 -12.96
CA THR A 131 -18.16 -17.82 -13.22
C THR A 131 -17.99 -19.06 -12.36
N ALA A 132 -16.77 -19.60 -12.26
CA ALA A 132 -16.51 -20.82 -11.51
C ALA A 132 -16.75 -20.66 -10.00
N ILE A 133 -16.27 -19.57 -9.40
CA ILE A 133 -16.45 -19.32 -7.95
C ILE A 133 -17.89 -18.95 -7.58
N ALA A 134 -18.65 -18.34 -8.51
CA ALA A 134 -20.07 -18.05 -8.30
C ALA A 134 -20.98 -19.27 -8.54
N ALA A 135 -20.47 -20.35 -9.13
CA ALA A 135 -21.25 -21.53 -9.46
C ALA A 135 -21.51 -22.38 -8.21
N ALA A 136 -22.79 -22.50 -7.83
CA ALA A 136 -23.19 -23.37 -6.72
C ALA A 136 -22.95 -24.87 -6.99
N GLY A 137 -22.77 -25.25 -8.25
CA GLY A 137 -22.46 -26.61 -8.66
C GLY A 137 -20.96 -26.95 -8.62
N ILE A 138 -20.06 -26.00 -8.33
CA ILE A 138 -18.62 -26.29 -8.19
C ILE A 138 -18.25 -26.24 -6.71
N THR A 139 -17.61 -27.30 -6.22
CA THR A 139 -17.07 -27.36 -4.84
C THR A 139 -15.55 -27.25 -4.88
N THR A 140 -15.02 -26.12 -4.41
CA THR A 140 -13.57 -25.88 -4.30
C THR A 140 -13.08 -26.09 -2.86
N ALA A 141 -11.76 -26.12 -2.67
CA ALA A 141 -11.19 -25.88 -1.35
C ALA A 141 -11.47 -24.44 -0.89
N THR A 142 -11.16 -24.09 0.36
CA THR A 142 -11.27 -22.68 0.81
C THR A 142 -9.98 -21.88 0.61
N ASP A 143 -8.87 -22.57 0.33
CA ASP A 143 -7.50 -22.03 0.29
C ASP A 143 -6.78 -22.32 -1.04
N TYR A 144 -7.54 -22.55 -2.11
CA TYR A 144 -6.97 -22.78 -3.44
C TYR A 144 -6.30 -21.51 -3.96
N ALA A 145 -5.10 -21.65 -4.53
CA ALA A 145 -4.44 -20.53 -5.20
C ALA A 145 -5.17 -20.16 -6.49
N VAL A 146 -5.04 -18.91 -6.95
CA VAL A 146 -5.59 -18.46 -8.23
C VAL A 146 -4.51 -17.87 -9.11
N THR A 147 -4.49 -18.22 -10.39
CA THR A 147 -3.68 -17.52 -11.40
C THR A 147 -4.59 -16.91 -12.47
N LEU A 148 -4.65 -15.58 -12.49
CA LEU A 148 -5.42 -14.82 -13.48
C LEU A 148 -4.56 -14.56 -14.72
N SER A 149 -5.05 -14.99 -15.88
CA SER A 149 -4.31 -14.92 -17.15
C SER A 149 -4.54 -13.63 -17.93
N ASP A 150 -5.43 -12.74 -17.48
CA ASP A 150 -5.67 -11.45 -18.13
C ASP A 150 -4.40 -10.58 -18.05
N ALA A 151 -4.13 -9.86 -19.13
CA ALA A 151 -3.01 -8.91 -19.17
C ALA A 151 -3.19 -7.73 -18.20
N GLY A 152 -4.43 -7.44 -17.80
CA GLY A 152 -4.77 -6.42 -16.83
C GLY A 152 -6.04 -6.78 -16.09
N VAL A 153 -5.91 -7.01 -14.79
CA VAL A 153 -7.00 -7.29 -13.86
C VAL A 153 -7.37 -6.01 -13.13
N SER A 154 -8.65 -5.65 -13.10
CA SER A 154 -9.09 -4.49 -12.31
C SER A 154 -8.97 -4.77 -10.81
N VAL A 155 -8.76 -3.73 -10.00
CA VAL A 155 -8.73 -3.87 -8.53
C VAL A 155 -10.02 -4.49 -8.00
N ALA A 156 -11.17 -4.12 -8.57
CA ALA A 156 -12.47 -4.67 -8.16
C ALA A 156 -12.58 -6.18 -8.47
N ASP A 157 -12.07 -6.62 -9.61
CA ASP A 157 -12.08 -8.04 -9.98
C ASP A 157 -11.11 -8.84 -9.11
N ALA A 158 -9.90 -8.31 -8.85
CA ALA A 158 -8.94 -8.95 -7.94
C ALA A 158 -9.54 -9.11 -6.53
N ASN A 159 -10.17 -8.06 -5.99
CA ASN A 159 -10.84 -8.10 -4.69
C ASN A 159 -12.03 -9.08 -4.65
N THR A 160 -12.72 -9.28 -5.78
CA THR A 160 -13.80 -10.27 -5.88
C THR A 160 -13.25 -11.68 -5.72
N VAL A 161 -12.12 -11.98 -6.34
CA VAL A 161 -11.45 -13.28 -6.23
C VAL A 161 -10.84 -13.47 -4.83
N ASP A 162 -10.22 -12.43 -4.28
CA ASP A 162 -9.65 -12.39 -2.92
C ASP A 162 -10.69 -12.65 -1.82
N ALA A 163 -11.95 -12.27 -2.03
CA ALA A 163 -13.02 -12.55 -1.10
C ALA A 163 -13.45 -14.03 -1.07
N ASP A 164 -13.12 -14.82 -2.10
CA ASP A 164 -13.57 -16.21 -2.23
C ASP A 164 -12.56 -17.24 -1.72
N THR A 165 -11.26 -16.91 -1.75
CA THR A 165 -10.19 -17.83 -1.35
C THR A 165 -9.21 -17.19 -0.38
N THR A 166 -8.65 -17.99 0.53
CA THR A 166 -7.49 -17.59 1.35
C THR A 166 -6.16 -17.98 0.69
N GLY A 167 -6.19 -18.65 -0.46
CA GLY A 167 -5.01 -19.00 -1.23
C GLY A 167 -4.41 -17.79 -1.95
N VAL A 168 -3.12 -17.88 -2.29
CA VAL A 168 -2.40 -16.79 -2.96
C VAL A 168 -2.96 -16.55 -4.36
N ILE A 169 -3.25 -15.29 -4.67
CA ILE A 169 -3.68 -14.85 -6.01
C ILE A 169 -2.49 -14.28 -6.77
N THR A 170 -2.22 -14.83 -7.95
CA THR A 170 -1.24 -14.31 -8.91
C THR A 170 -1.97 -13.57 -10.03
N ALA A 171 -1.71 -12.28 -10.19
CA ALA A 171 -2.34 -11.46 -11.22
C ALA A 171 -1.47 -10.27 -11.65
N THR A 172 -1.65 -9.84 -12.90
CA THR A 172 -1.16 -8.53 -13.36
C THR A 172 -2.30 -7.52 -13.21
N ILE A 173 -2.14 -6.56 -12.29
CA ILE A 173 -3.16 -5.55 -12.03
C ILE A 173 -3.03 -4.43 -13.05
N THR A 174 -4.17 -3.98 -13.60
CA THR A 174 -4.21 -2.83 -14.51
C THR A 174 -3.56 -1.62 -13.85
N SER A 175 -2.65 -0.96 -14.57
CA SER A 175 -1.98 0.26 -14.08
C SER A 175 -2.97 1.32 -13.62
N GLY A 176 -2.68 1.97 -12.50
CA GLY A 176 -3.55 2.97 -11.89
C GLY A 176 -2.79 3.96 -11.04
N THR A 177 -3.51 4.93 -10.46
CA THR A 177 -2.93 5.80 -9.43
C THR A 177 -2.61 4.99 -8.18
N ALA A 178 -1.69 5.49 -7.33
CA ALA A 178 -1.37 4.85 -6.06
C ALA A 178 -2.62 4.60 -5.21
N ALA A 179 -3.51 5.59 -5.09
CA ALA A 179 -4.77 5.47 -4.36
C ALA A 179 -5.70 4.38 -4.92
N ALA A 180 -5.80 4.24 -6.25
CA ALA A 180 -6.64 3.21 -6.86
C ALA A 180 -6.10 1.80 -6.59
N LEU A 181 -4.78 1.62 -6.70
CA LEU A 181 -4.13 0.34 -6.42
C LEU A 181 -4.14 0.02 -4.92
N ALA A 182 -4.04 1.02 -4.05
CA ALA A 182 -4.15 0.87 -2.60
C ALA A 182 -5.55 0.39 -2.16
N ALA A 183 -6.56 0.38 -3.05
CA ALA A 183 -7.86 -0.21 -2.78
C ALA A 183 -7.89 -1.75 -2.94
N LEU A 184 -6.78 -2.40 -3.30
CA LEU A 184 -6.65 -3.86 -3.25
C LEU A 184 -6.96 -4.38 -1.83
N THR A 185 -7.55 -5.57 -1.74
CA THR A 185 -7.78 -6.29 -0.47
C THR A 185 -6.83 -7.48 -0.34
N GLY A 186 -6.90 -8.13 0.82
CA GLY A 186 -6.05 -9.27 1.13
C GLY A 186 -4.59 -8.89 1.37
N THR A 187 -3.79 -9.89 1.72
CA THR A 187 -2.35 -9.75 1.95
C THR A 187 -1.65 -11.03 1.50
N GLY A 188 -0.40 -10.93 1.06
CA GLY A 188 0.36 -12.10 0.61
C GLY A 188 0.05 -12.56 -0.81
N ASN A 189 -0.74 -11.78 -1.55
CA ASN A 189 -1.01 -12.03 -2.96
C ASN A 189 0.22 -11.72 -3.83
N ALA A 190 0.34 -12.32 -5.00
CA ALA A 190 1.41 -12.07 -5.97
C ALA A 190 0.90 -11.13 -7.08
N TYR A 191 0.67 -9.87 -6.73
CA TYR A 191 0.17 -8.85 -7.66
C TYR A 191 1.30 -8.06 -8.29
N THR A 192 1.46 -8.21 -9.60
CA THR A 192 2.31 -7.31 -10.39
C THR A 192 1.59 -5.98 -10.54
N THR A 193 2.17 -4.90 -10.02
CA THR A 193 1.58 -3.56 -10.03
C THR A 193 2.54 -2.54 -10.64
N THR A 194 2.00 -1.62 -11.43
CA THR A 194 2.73 -0.47 -11.97
C THR A 194 1.87 0.77 -11.85
N LEU A 195 2.45 1.87 -11.40
CA LEU A 195 1.73 3.14 -11.29
C LEU A 195 1.54 3.81 -12.66
N SER A 196 0.43 4.53 -12.80
CA SER A 196 0.28 5.57 -13.80
C SER A 196 1.05 6.83 -13.39
N ALA A 197 1.49 7.62 -14.37
CA ALA A 197 2.27 8.82 -14.10
C ALA A 197 1.50 9.85 -13.25
N GLY A 198 2.18 10.46 -12.28
CA GLY A 198 1.63 11.56 -11.48
C GLY A 198 2.03 11.51 -10.00
N SER A 199 1.19 12.13 -9.16
CA SER A 199 1.40 12.18 -7.71
C SER A 199 1.00 10.84 -7.06
N ALA A 200 1.84 10.35 -6.15
CA ALA A 200 1.58 9.19 -5.30
C ALA A 200 1.69 9.58 -3.83
N ALA A 201 0.76 9.11 -2.99
CA ALA A 201 0.94 9.22 -1.54
C ALA A 201 1.88 8.10 -1.06
N ALA A 202 2.80 8.42 -0.17
CA ALA A 202 3.73 7.44 0.39
C ALA A 202 3.03 6.33 1.19
N THR A 203 1.92 6.68 1.85
CA THR A 203 1.04 5.73 2.55
C THR A 203 0.31 4.78 1.60
N ASP A 204 -0.09 5.25 0.41
CA ASP A 204 -0.69 4.39 -0.61
C ASP A 204 0.33 3.38 -1.13
N LEU A 205 1.57 3.82 -1.42
CA LEU A 205 2.63 2.93 -1.89
C LEU A 205 2.96 1.82 -0.86
N THR A 206 3.15 2.19 0.40
CA THR A 206 3.43 1.23 1.48
C THR A 206 2.21 0.34 1.79
N SER A 207 0.99 0.82 1.58
CA SER A 207 -0.23 0.01 1.65
C SER A 207 -0.29 -1.04 0.53
N ILE A 208 0.08 -0.69 -0.70
CA ILE A 208 0.19 -1.66 -1.81
C ILE A 208 1.29 -2.68 -1.49
N ASP A 209 2.46 -2.23 -1.04
CA ASP A 209 3.61 -3.07 -0.67
C ASP A 209 3.24 -4.14 0.36
N ALA A 210 2.39 -3.80 1.34
CA ALA A 210 1.90 -4.75 2.34
C ALA A 210 0.93 -5.81 1.77
N LYS A 211 0.31 -5.56 0.61
CA LYS A 211 -0.71 -6.43 0.00
C LYS A 211 -0.14 -7.40 -1.02
N THR A 212 1.00 -7.06 -1.60
CA THR A 212 1.65 -7.86 -2.64
C THR A 212 3.00 -8.40 -2.19
N THR A 213 3.35 -9.58 -2.68
CA THR A 213 4.68 -10.20 -2.54
C THR A 213 5.60 -9.86 -3.71
N VAL A 214 5.06 -9.26 -4.77
CA VAL A 214 5.81 -8.78 -5.93
C VAL A 214 6.11 -7.30 -5.72
N ALA A 215 7.34 -6.87 -6.02
CA ALA A 215 7.75 -5.49 -5.80
C ALA A 215 6.84 -4.48 -6.54
N VAL A 216 6.51 -3.38 -5.88
CA VAL A 216 5.66 -2.30 -6.40
C VAL A 216 6.48 -1.39 -7.32
N GLY A 217 6.07 -1.29 -8.59
CA GLY A 217 6.72 -0.41 -9.56
C GLY A 217 6.22 1.04 -9.46
N ALA A 218 7.02 1.92 -8.84
CA ALA A 218 6.70 3.31 -8.58
C ALA A 218 7.38 4.33 -9.51
N SER A 219 8.18 3.89 -10.50
CA SER A 219 8.97 4.76 -11.40
C SER A 219 8.19 5.76 -12.25
N ALA A 220 6.85 5.67 -12.26
CA ALA A 220 6.00 6.64 -12.94
C ALA A 220 5.59 7.80 -12.01
N ALA A 221 5.80 7.67 -10.70
CA ALA A 221 5.56 8.76 -9.77
C ALA A 221 6.43 9.97 -10.18
N THR A 222 5.83 11.14 -10.26
CA THR A 222 6.55 12.41 -10.46
C THR A 222 6.63 13.22 -9.18
N THR A 223 5.75 12.89 -8.22
CA THR A 223 5.69 13.53 -6.92
C THR A 223 5.29 12.51 -5.87
N LEU A 224 6.00 12.50 -4.75
CA LEU A 224 5.72 11.67 -3.59
C LEU A 224 5.23 12.58 -2.44
N THR A 225 4.00 12.36 -1.96
CA THR A 225 3.38 13.20 -0.94
C THR A 225 3.15 12.44 0.36
N GLY A 226 3.25 13.13 1.50
CA GLY A 226 2.97 12.57 2.82
C GLY A 226 3.72 13.34 3.90
N THR A 227 3.65 12.90 5.15
CA THR A 227 4.59 13.35 6.19
C THR A 227 6.00 12.86 5.88
N ALA A 228 7.02 13.52 6.41
CA ALA A 228 8.41 13.13 6.24
C ALA A 228 8.66 11.69 6.70
N ALA A 229 7.98 11.25 7.76
CA ALA A 229 8.05 9.87 8.24
C ALA A 229 7.44 8.87 7.23
N GLU A 230 6.29 9.18 6.63
CA GLU A 230 5.64 8.32 5.62
C GLU A 230 6.49 8.25 4.34
N ILE A 231 7.01 9.39 3.88
CA ILE A 231 7.89 9.46 2.71
C ILE A 231 9.18 8.66 2.98
N GLN A 232 9.78 8.80 4.16
CA GLN A 232 10.96 8.03 4.56
C GLN A 232 10.68 6.52 4.60
N ALA A 233 9.47 6.10 5.01
CA ALA A 233 9.07 4.69 4.99
C ALA A 233 9.00 4.15 3.55
N ALA A 234 8.46 4.92 2.60
CA ALA A 234 8.46 4.55 1.19
C ALA A 234 9.88 4.42 0.61
N TYR A 235 10.79 5.35 0.93
CA TYR A 235 12.20 5.23 0.51
C TYR A 235 12.94 4.06 1.18
N THR A 236 12.58 3.71 2.41
CA THR A 236 13.12 2.53 3.10
C THR A 236 12.68 1.25 2.40
N ALA A 237 11.41 1.14 2.03
CA ALA A 237 10.88 0.03 1.23
C ALA A 237 11.51 -0.01 -0.17
N ASN A 238 11.81 1.15 -0.79
CA ASN A 238 12.56 1.22 -2.04
C ASN A 238 13.98 0.67 -1.91
N THR A 239 14.66 1.01 -0.81
CA THR A 239 15.99 0.47 -0.50
C THR A 239 15.95 -1.03 -0.23
N ALA A 240 14.87 -1.53 0.37
CA ALA A 240 14.63 -2.96 0.58
C ALA A 240 14.26 -3.72 -0.71
N GLY A 241 13.90 -3.00 -1.78
CA GLY A 241 13.50 -3.56 -3.08
C GLY A 241 12.05 -4.07 -3.12
N THR A 242 11.24 -3.80 -2.10
CA THR A 242 9.80 -4.15 -2.08
C THR A 242 8.96 -3.07 -2.76
N ILE A 243 9.40 -1.82 -2.68
CA ILE A 243 9.08 -0.76 -3.65
C ILE A 243 10.26 -0.62 -4.62
N THR A 244 10.02 -0.21 -5.85
CA THR A 244 11.08 0.04 -6.84
C THR A 244 10.81 1.31 -7.64
N GLY A 245 11.88 1.94 -8.10
CA GLY A 245 11.81 3.05 -9.04
C GLY A 245 11.64 4.42 -8.40
N LEU A 246 11.72 4.53 -7.06
CA LEU A 246 11.83 5.83 -6.38
C LEU A 246 13.29 6.32 -6.35
N GLY A 247 13.48 7.64 -6.30
CA GLY A 247 14.75 8.28 -5.97
C GLY A 247 14.99 9.65 -6.59
N ASP A 248 14.26 10.05 -7.62
CA ASP A 248 14.41 11.35 -8.31
C ASP A 248 13.11 12.16 -8.38
N GLU A 249 12.03 11.66 -7.78
CA GLU A 249 10.75 12.36 -7.70
C GLU A 249 10.80 13.56 -6.75
N ILE A 250 9.96 14.56 -7.00
CA ILE A 250 9.75 15.63 -6.03
C ILE A 250 9.04 15.06 -4.80
N ALA A 251 9.65 15.16 -3.62
CA ALA A 251 9.00 14.82 -2.36
C ALA A 251 8.32 16.07 -1.79
N THR A 252 7.01 16.02 -1.52
CA THR A 252 6.26 17.11 -0.88
C THR A 252 5.83 16.68 0.52
N ALA A 253 6.56 17.14 1.53
CA ALA A 253 6.26 16.86 2.93
C ALA A 253 5.07 17.69 3.41
N SER A 254 4.11 17.06 4.09
CA SER A 254 2.93 17.71 4.66
C SER A 254 3.08 18.09 6.14
N ASP A 255 4.27 17.88 6.72
CA ASP A 255 4.59 18.30 8.08
C ASP A 255 4.35 19.80 8.24
N SER A 256 3.76 20.19 9.37
CA SER A 256 3.38 21.57 9.65
C SER A 256 3.66 21.96 11.08
N GLY A 257 3.65 23.27 11.36
CA GLY A 257 3.96 23.77 12.69
C GLY A 257 5.44 23.70 12.99
N SER A 258 5.79 23.10 14.13
CA SER A 258 7.16 22.99 14.63
C SER A 258 7.80 21.68 14.17
N VAL A 259 8.79 21.77 13.28
CA VAL A 259 9.53 20.63 12.73
C VAL A 259 11.01 20.75 13.06
N ALA A 260 11.68 19.64 13.33
CA ALA A 260 13.13 19.63 13.59
C ALA A 260 13.91 19.67 12.28
N ALA A 261 14.98 20.47 12.22
CA ALA A 261 15.83 20.62 11.05
C ALA A 261 16.46 19.29 10.58
N THR A 262 16.69 18.36 11.51
CA THR A 262 17.17 17.02 11.17
C THR A 262 16.16 16.22 10.34
N VAL A 263 14.85 16.39 10.57
CA VAL A 263 13.82 15.71 9.75
C VAL A 263 13.95 16.10 8.28
N LEU A 264 14.26 17.38 8.01
CA LEU A 264 14.45 17.88 6.67
C LEU A 264 15.71 17.27 6.04
N THR A 265 16.85 17.36 6.73
CA THR A 265 18.13 16.88 6.20
C THR A 265 18.21 15.36 6.10
N ASP A 266 17.53 14.63 6.98
CA ASP A 266 17.45 13.17 6.93
C ASP A 266 16.66 12.73 5.68
N LEU A 267 15.55 13.42 5.37
CA LEU A 267 14.77 13.13 4.18
C LEU A 267 15.51 13.53 2.89
N ASP A 268 16.20 14.68 2.89
CA ASP A 268 17.07 15.12 1.78
C ASP A 268 18.18 14.11 1.47
N ALA A 269 18.73 13.45 2.50
CA ALA A 269 19.83 12.50 2.33
C ALA A 269 19.43 11.17 1.64
N VAL A 270 18.13 10.84 1.60
CA VAL A 270 17.63 9.57 1.03
C VAL A 270 17.04 9.70 -0.37
N THR A 271 17.04 10.91 -0.94
CA THR A 271 16.54 11.16 -2.30
C THR A 271 17.50 12.07 -3.07
N THR A 272 17.40 12.03 -4.40
CA THR A 272 18.07 12.98 -5.29
C THR A 272 17.11 14.03 -5.86
N GLY A 273 15.80 13.84 -5.66
CA GLY A 273 14.77 14.82 -5.98
C GLY A 273 14.66 15.90 -4.91
N ALA A 274 14.05 17.04 -5.25
CA ALA A 274 13.83 18.12 -4.30
C ALA A 274 12.76 17.75 -3.26
N VAL A 275 12.98 18.14 -2.01
CA VAL A 275 12.10 17.90 -0.86
C VAL A 275 11.48 19.21 -0.37
N GLY A 276 10.15 19.35 -0.49
CA GLY A 276 9.41 20.55 -0.10
C GLY A 276 8.79 20.48 1.29
N PHE A 277 8.97 21.54 2.07
CA PHE A 277 8.47 21.70 3.46
C PHE A 277 7.62 22.97 3.65
N ALA A 278 6.88 23.39 2.63
CA ALA A 278 6.20 24.69 2.59
C ALA A 278 5.14 24.94 3.69
N SER A 279 4.74 23.91 4.46
CA SER A 279 3.77 24.03 5.56
C SER A 279 4.42 24.19 6.94
N VAL A 280 5.75 24.10 7.03
CA VAL A 280 6.50 24.32 8.27
C VAL A 280 6.42 25.80 8.63
N THR A 281 6.06 26.11 9.87
CA THR A 281 6.01 27.50 10.37
C THR A 281 7.04 27.78 11.45
N THR A 282 7.61 26.74 12.05
CA THR A 282 8.71 26.83 13.00
C THR A 282 9.73 25.73 12.74
N LEU A 283 10.98 26.11 12.51
CA LEU A 283 12.10 25.19 12.35
C LEU A 283 12.93 25.17 13.63
N THR A 284 13.16 23.98 14.18
CA THR A 284 13.86 23.80 15.47
C THR A 284 15.14 22.98 15.31
N GLY A 285 16.18 23.29 16.09
CA GLY A 285 17.43 22.51 16.06
C GLY A 285 18.63 23.29 16.57
N THR A 286 19.79 22.64 16.60
CA THR A 286 21.06 23.34 16.85
C THR A 286 21.39 24.28 15.70
N ALA A 287 22.24 25.29 15.93
CA ALA A 287 22.67 26.21 14.88
C ALA A 287 23.28 25.49 13.66
N ALA A 288 24.04 24.41 13.89
CA ALA A 288 24.63 23.62 12.81
C ALA A 288 23.57 22.88 11.98
N GLN A 289 22.56 22.28 12.63
CA GLN A 289 21.48 21.57 11.94
C GLN A 289 20.62 22.54 11.11
N ILE A 290 20.34 23.73 11.64
CA ILE A 290 19.59 24.77 10.92
C ILE A 290 20.38 25.27 9.71
N GLN A 291 21.67 25.56 9.87
CA GLN A 291 22.54 25.96 8.75
C GLN A 291 22.61 24.90 7.66
N ALA A 292 22.64 23.61 8.03
CA ALA A 292 22.60 22.51 7.07
C ALA A 292 21.29 22.51 6.25
N ALA A 293 20.14 22.66 6.91
CA ALA A 293 18.84 22.76 6.24
C ALA A 293 18.76 23.97 5.27
N TYR A 294 19.25 25.14 5.68
CA TYR A 294 19.29 26.33 4.80
C TYR A 294 20.33 26.21 3.67
N THR A 295 21.42 25.48 3.87
CA THR A 295 22.40 25.18 2.81
C THR A 295 21.76 24.30 1.74
N ALA A 296 21.04 23.25 2.15
CA ALA A 296 20.25 22.41 1.24
C ALA A 296 19.13 23.19 0.55
N ASN A 297 18.48 24.13 1.26
CA ASN A 297 17.49 25.03 0.66
C ASN A 297 18.10 25.94 -0.42
N THR A 298 19.30 26.47 -0.17
CA THR A 298 20.04 27.27 -1.16
C THR A 298 20.47 26.44 -2.35
N ALA A 299 20.80 25.15 -2.14
CA ALA A 299 21.12 24.20 -3.20
C ALA A 299 19.88 23.73 -4.00
N GLY A 300 18.67 23.98 -3.49
CA GLY A 300 17.40 23.57 -4.10
C GLY A 300 17.03 22.10 -3.86
N THR A 301 17.77 21.38 -3.03
CA THR A 301 17.45 20.00 -2.64
C THR A 301 16.41 19.96 -1.52
N ILE A 302 16.41 20.96 -0.64
CA ILE A 302 15.26 21.32 0.20
C ILE A 302 14.56 22.55 -0.43
N THR A 303 13.24 22.66 -0.28
CA THR A 303 12.47 23.84 -0.70
C THR A 303 11.40 24.21 0.32
N GLY A 304 10.89 25.43 0.25
CA GLY A 304 9.82 25.91 1.13
C GLY A 304 10.29 26.45 2.48
N LEU A 305 11.58 26.78 2.60
CA LEU A 305 12.13 27.56 3.71
C LEU A 305 12.35 29.03 3.32
N GLY A 306 12.38 29.93 4.30
CA GLY A 306 12.85 31.32 4.16
C GLY A 306 12.15 32.35 5.05
N ASN A 307 10.97 32.04 5.59
CA ASN A 307 10.19 32.97 6.42
C ASN A 307 9.61 32.31 7.68
N GLU A 308 10.01 31.09 7.98
CA GLU A 308 9.61 30.35 9.17
C GLU A 308 10.30 30.93 10.40
N ILE A 309 9.64 30.80 11.56
CA ILE A 309 10.30 31.08 12.84
C ILE A 309 11.41 30.05 13.03
N VAL A 310 12.58 30.48 13.47
CA VAL A 310 13.68 29.57 13.82
C VAL A 310 13.87 29.55 15.33
N THR A 311 13.83 28.36 15.93
CA THR A 311 14.09 28.16 17.35
C THR A 311 15.33 27.32 17.56
N LEU A 312 16.41 27.97 17.99
CA LEU A 312 17.67 27.33 18.27
C LEU A 312 17.65 26.61 19.63
N SER A 313 18.13 25.38 19.62
CA SER A 313 18.33 24.55 20.82
C SER A 313 19.80 24.41 21.19
N GLY A 314 20.05 23.99 22.43
CA GLY A 314 21.42 23.87 22.98
C GLY A 314 22.02 25.21 23.40
N THR A 315 23.33 25.21 23.65
CA THR A 315 24.10 26.44 23.91
C THR A 315 24.34 27.15 22.60
N THR A 316 23.67 28.28 22.39
CA THR A 316 23.81 29.08 21.18
C THR A 316 24.74 30.26 21.44
N SER A 317 25.64 30.55 20.49
CA SER A 317 26.45 31.78 20.53
C SER A 317 25.71 32.94 19.85
N ALA A 318 26.06 34.18 20.19
CA ALA A 318 25.65 35.37 19.46
C ALA A 318 26.02 35.30 17.96
N THR A 319 27.16 34.69 17.64
CA THR A 319 27.60 34.47 16.25
C THR A 319 26.69 33.48 15.51
N ASP A 320 26.27 32.42 16.18
CA ASP A 320 25.36 31.42 15.62
C ASP A 320 24.00 32.05 15.31
N MET A 321 23.46 32.84 16.26
CA MET A 321 22.21 33.58 16.06
C MET A 321 22.31 34.54 14.87
N GLY A 322 23.37 35.36 14.80
CA GLY A 322 23.55 36.29 13.68
C GLY A 322 23.73 35.58 12.33
N THR A 323 24.39 34.43 12.30
CA THR A 323 24.53 33.63 11.08
C THR A 323 23.17 33.10 10.62
N VAL A 324 22.39 32.52 11.53
CA VAL A 324 21.05 31.99 11.24
C VAL A 324 20.07 33.10 10.86
N ALA A 325 20.12 34.26 11.52
CA ALA A 325 19.29 35.43 11.20
C ALA A 325 19.54 35.99 9.79
N ASN A 326 20.71 35.76 9.19
CA ASN A 326 20.96 36.14 7.79
C ASN A 326 20.44 35.10 6.78
N LEU A 327 20.02 33.92 7.24
CA LEU A 327 19.49 32.83 6.39
C LEU A 327 17.96 32.82 6.32
N SER A 328 17.27 33.41 7.31
CA SER A 328 15.81 33.48 7.39
C SER A 328 15.34 34.92 7.50
N THR A 329 14.19 35.22 6.89
CA THR A 329 13.43 36.46 7.14
C THR A 329 12.45 36.34 8.30
N GLY A 330 12.25 35.13 8.82
CA GLY A 330 11.45 34.88 10.01
C GLY A 330 12.22 35.15 11.30
N ALA A 331 11.49 35.30 12.40
CA ALA A 331 12.10 35.57 13.71
C ALA A 331 13.01 34.44 14.16
N VAL A 332 14.17 34.78 14.73
CA VAL A 332 15.13 33.80 15.27
C VAL A 332 15.15 33.91 16.79
N SER A 333 14.83 32.80 17.45
CA SER A 333 14.85 32.68 18.90
C SER A 333 15.83 31.60 19.34
N ALA A 334 16.34 31.71 20.58
CA ALA A 334 17.22 30.72 21.18
C ALA A 334 16.74 30.34 22.58
N THR A 335 16.76 29.05 22.88
CA THR A 335 16.30 28.53 24.18
C THR A 335 17.29 28.86 25.31
N ALA A 336 18.59 28.88 25.00
CA ALA A 336 19.66 29.30 25.89
C ALA A 336 20.76 30.02 25.09
N LEU A 337 21.03 31.29 25.43
CA LEU A 337 22.04 32.11 24.77
C LEU A 337 23.25 32.27 25.69
N ALA A 338 24.42 31.83 25.20
CA ALA A 338 25.70 32.07 25.83
C ALA A 338 26.30 33.35 25.23
N LEU A 339 26.38 34.42 26.03
CA LEU A 339 27.09 35.64 25.62
C LEU A 339 28.53 35.61 26.14
N ALA A 340 29.47 35.60 25.20
CA ALA A 340 30.87 35.91 25.43
C ALA A 340 31.26 37.02 24.46
N ASN A 341 31.37 38.27 24.96
CA ASN A 341 31.92 39.44 24.26
C ASN A 341 31.63 39.56 22.74
N GLY A 342 30.35 39.49 22.32
CA GLY A 342 29.95 39.56 20.90
C GLY A 342 28.85 40.58 20.64
N THR A 343 28.88 41.20 19.45
CA THR A 343 27.81 42.06 18.93
C THR A 343 26.79 41.19 18.18
N ILE A 344 25.49 41.30 18.52
CA ILE A 344 24.40 40.72 17.73
C ILE A 344 23.99 41.78 16.71
N ASN A 345 24.31 41.55 15.44
CA ASN A 345 23.88 42.41 14.34
C ASN A 345 22.62 41.80 13.68
N ASN A 346 21.71 42.66 13.23
CA ASN A 346 20.50 42.31 12.45
C ASN A 346 19.41 41.52 13.22
N LEU A 347 18.95 42.03 14.37
CA LEU A 347 17.71 41.51 14.97
C LEU A 347 16.48 41.98 14.16
N ALA A 348 15.56 41.07 13.87
CA ALA A 348 14.27 41.37 13.28
C ALA A 348 13.24 41.71 14.37
N ALA A 349 12.17 42.42 14.00
CA ALA A 349 11.06 42.69 14.91
C ALA A 349 10.38 41.37 15.33
N GLY A 350 10.50 41.00 16.61
CA GLY A 350 9.91 39.77 17.17
C GLY A 350 10.93 38.72 17.66
N ASP A 351 12.23 38.95 17.48
CA ASP A 351 13.26 38.10 18.07
C ASP A 351 13.17 38.11 19.61
N THR A 352 13.17 36.93 20.23
CA THR A 352 13.08 36.78 21.69
C THR A 352 14.20 35.90 22.21
N PHE A 353 14.81 36.34 23.32
CA PHE A 353 15.76 35.55 24.08
C PHE A 353 14.97 34.79 25.15
N GLY A 354 15.15 33.46 25.25
CA GLY A 354 14.55 32.66 26.33
C GLY A 354 14.95 33.14 27.73
N THR A 355 14.39 32.53 28.76
CA THR A 355 14.58 32.89 30.19
C THR A 355 16.02 32.70 30.74
N GLY A 356 17.01 32.49 29.88
CA GLY A 356 18.39 32.16 30.24
C GLY A 356 19.41 32.91 29.37
N LEU A 357 19.57 34.21 29.60
CA LEU A 357 20.76 34.94 29.19
C LEU A 357 21.87 34.66 30.20
N THR A 358 22.88 33.89 29.82
CA THR A 358 24.02 33.57 30.70
C THR A 358 25.27 34.28 30.18
N PHE A 359 25.72 35.31 30.89
CA PHE A 359 26.98 36.01 30.59
C PHE A 359 28.13 35.23 31.23
N THR A 360 29.08 34.73 30.44
CA THR A 360 30.19 33.87 30.92
C THR A 360 31.50 34.62 31.16
N THR A 361 31.58 35.90 30.79
CA THR A 361 32.76 36.76 31.03
C THR A 361 32.35 38.12 31.61
N HIS A 362 32.92 38.49 32.76
CA HIS A 362 32.56 39.68 33.55
C HIS A 362 33.01 41.03 32.99
N THR A 363 33.18 41.16 31.67
CA THR A 363 33.51 42.44 31.04
C THR A 363 32.82 42.51 29.67
N SER A 364 31.64 43.10 29.57
CA SER A 364 30.98 43.31 28.28
C SER A 364 30.20 44.63 28.26
N ALA A 365 30.53 45.48 27.28
CA ALA A 365 29.71 46.61 26.88
C ALA A 365 28.58 46.12 25.98
N VAL A 366 27.34 46.53 26.25
CA VAL A 366 26.19 46.23 25.39
C VAL A 366 25.90 47.45 24.53
N LEU A 367 26.12 47.34 23.22
CA LEU A 367 25.69 48.33 22.24
C LEU A 367 24.33 47.88 21.67
N ALA A 368 23.26 48.52 22.12
CA ALA A 368 21.92 48.40 21.51
C ALA A 368 21.74 49.60 20.57
N ASN A 369 21.61 49.36 19.26
CA ASN A 369 21.46 50.42 18.26
C ASN A 369 20.03 50.54 17.71
N ASP A 370 19.02 49.98 18.39
CA ASP A 370 17.63 50.06 17.94
C ASP A 370 16.65 50.35 19.07
N ALA A 371 15.65 51.19 18.78
CA ALA A 371 14.83 51.93 19.74
C ALA A 371 13.74 51.11 20.46
N ASN A 372 13.72 49.78 20.31
CA ASN A 372 12.60 48.93 20.76
C ASN A 372 13.02 47.62 21.46
N LEU A 373 14.24 47.50 21.97
CA LEU A 373 14.65 46.33 22.75
C LEU A 373 14.01 46.33 24.15
N GLN A 374 13.10 45.37 24.41
CA GLN A 374 12.58 45.07 25.75
C GLN A 374 13.32 43.87 26.33
N TRP A 375 13.99 44.04 27.48
CA TRP A 375 14.61 42.94 28.22
C TRP A 375 13.79 42.58 29.44
N ASN A 376 13.44 41.31 29.60
CA ASN A 376 12.80 40.78 30.80
C ASN A 376 13.81 39.86 31.51
N LEU A 377 14.50 40.38 32.53
CA LEU A 377 15.50 39.62 33.29
C LEU A 377 14.88 39.03 34.56
N THR A 378 15.06 37.73 34.77
CA THR A 378 14.78 37.05 36.04
C THR A 378 16.06 36.39 36.54
N GLY A 379 16.64 36.88 37.64
CA GLY A 379 17.88 36.34 38.20
C GLY A 379 18.68 37.30 39.08
N THR A 380 19.67 36.76 39.80
CA THR A 380 20.49 37.48 40.77
C THR A 380 21.76 38.07 40.13
N MET A 381 21.77 39.40 40.04
CA MET A 381 22.87 40.31 39.64
C MET A 381 23.21 40.43 38.14
N LEU A 382 23.03 41.66 37.63
CA LEU A 382 23.60 42.17 36.39
C LEU A 382 24.37 43.46 36.73
N THR A 383 25.60 43.59 36.24
CA THR A 383 26.38 44.83 36.31
C THR A 383 26.52 45.39 34.90
N ILE A 384 25.96 46.57 34.63
CA ILE A 384 26.04 47.24 33.32
C ILE A 384 27.11 48.32 33.43
N GLU A 385 28.28 48.09 32.85
CA GLU A 385 29.47 48.94 33.08
C GLU A 385 29.51 50.20 32.19
N THR A 386 28.85 50.18 31.03
CA THR A 386 28.69 51.37 30.18
C THR A 386 27.46 51.24 29.28
N VAL A 387 26.62 52.27 29.29
CA VAL A 387 25.59 52.51 28.28
C VAL A 387 26.10 53.60 27.36
N ALA A 388 26.42 53.27 26.11
CA ALA A 388 26.73 54.27 25.09
C ALA A 388 25.50 54.42 24.19
N ASP A 389 24.71 55.47 24.38
CA ASP A 389 23.69 55.87 23.40
C ASP A 389 23.62 57.39 23.25
N SER A 390 23.47 57.82 22.00
CA SER A 390 23.19 59.19 21.57
C SER A 390 21.68 59.49 21.42
N SER A 391 20.78 58.60 21.84
CA SER A 391 19.37 58.59 21.39
C SER A 391 18.38 58.19 22.50
N THR A 392 18.27 59.01 23.55
CA THR A 392 17.13 59.10 24.51
C THR A 392 16.29 57.85 24.82
N ASN A 393 16.44 57.38 26.07
CA ASN A 393 15.61 56.45 26.87
C ASN A 393 15.75 54.95 26.59
N ILE A 394 16.63 54.31 27.38
CA ILE A 394 16.55 52.87 27.68
C ILE A 394 15.53 52.68 28.81
N MET A 395 14.51 51.86 28.60
CA MET A 395 13.51 51.52 29.62
C MET A 395 13.69 50.06 30.04
N ILE A 396 14.29 49.86 31.22
CA ILE A 396 14.45 48.54 31.84
C ILE A 396 13.30 48.34 32.83
N MET A 397 12.38 47.40 32.56
CA MET A 397 11.37 47.00 33.56
C MET A 397 11.93 45.90 34.44
N LEU A 398 12.02 46.15 35.76
CA LEU A 398 12.48 45.17 36.75
C LEU A 398 11.34 44.83 37.71
N THR A 399 10.99 43.56 37.82
CA THR A 399 10.00 43.05 38.77
C THR A 399 10.69 42.19 39.84
N GLY A 400 10.64 42.63 41.11
CA GLY A 400 11.06 41.83 42.27
C GLY A 400 12.47 42.04 42.83
N MET A 401 13.09 43.23 42.69
CA MET A 401 14.47 43.48 43.15
C MET A 401 14.58 44.46 44.32
N ALA A 402 15.60 44.30 45.17
CA ALA A 402 15.71 44.98 46.46
C ALA A 402 16.43 46.34 46.44
N SER A 403 17.31 46.66 45.48
CA SER A 403 17.83 48.03 45.31
C SER A 403 18.61 48.25 44.00
N VAL A 404 18.56 49.50 43.50
CA VAL A 404 19.38 50.02 42.39
C VAL A 404 20.30 51.12 42.95
N SER A 405 21.60 51.08 42.67
CA SER A 405 22.53 52.17 42.95
C SER A 405 23.27 52.62 41.70
N GLU A 406 23.55 53.92 41.60
CA GLU A 406 24.31 54.51 40.49
C GLU A 406 25.59 55.14 41.02
N ALA A 407 26.73 54.75 40.45
CA ALA A 407 28.02 55.39 40.73
C ALA A 407 28.81 55.53 39.43
N GLY A 408 29.09 56.78 39.02
CA GLY A 408 29.92 57.05 37.84
C GLY A 408 29.34 56.59 36.51
N GLY A 409 28.01 56.56 36.36
CA GLY A 409 27.33 56.04 35.16
C GLY A 409 27.17 54.51 35.12
N VAL A 410 27.60 53.82 36.17
CA VAL A 410 27.42 52.38 36.35
C VAL A 410 26.17 52.15 37.21
N PHE A 411 25.20 51.44 36.66
CA PHE A 411 24.03 50.99 37.41
C PHE A 411 24.32 49.61 38.01
N THR A 412 24.30 49.53 39.34
CA THR A 412 24.44 48.29 40.10
C THR A 412 23.08 47.87 40.60
N ILE A 413 22.65 46.65 40.25
CA ILE A 413 21.33 46.13 40.62
C ILE A 413 21.52 44.92 41.51
N THR A 414 21.04 45.03 42.76
CA THR A 414 21.17 43.98 43.77
C THR A 414 19.82 43.29 43.95
N GLY A 415 19.79 41.99 43.65
CA GLY A 415 18.65 41.10 43.90
C GLY A 415 18.67 40.57 45.31
#